data_AF-A0A0K9YP51-F1
#
_entry.id   AF-A0A0K9YP51-F1
#
_cell.length_a   1.000
_cell.length_b   1.000
_cell.length_c   1.000
_cell.angle_alpha   90.00
_cell.angle_beta   90.00
_cell.angle_gamma   90.00
#
_symmetry.space_group_name_H-M   'P 1'
#
loop_
_entity.id
_entity.type
_entity.pdbx_description
1 polymer ?
#
loop_
_entity_poly.entity_id
_entity_poly.type
_entity_poly.pdbx_seq_one_letter_code
_entity_poly.pdbx_strand_id
1 'polypeptide(L)' 'MAKKEQQAQSPELVQTKREWIESAAYFGAERFEVAGALFSETEQQPLAESQVKSRLNKYKGGV' A
#
# COMPACT_ATOMS: atom_id res chain seq x y z
N MET A 1 -27.54 25.38 3.28
CA MET A 1 -27.27 23.93 3.14
C MET A 1 -26.26 23.80 2.00
N ALA A 2 -25.12 23.11 2.04
CA ALA A 2 -24.60 22.09 2.91
C ALA A 2 -23.07 22.27 3.02
N LYS A 3 -22.53 21.89 4.18
CA LYS A 3 -21.09 21.83 4.44
C LYS A 3 -20.51 20.79 3.47
N LYS A 4 -19.75 21.20 2.46
CA LYS A 4 -18.88 20.28 1.73
C LYS A 4 -17.78 19.91 2.70
N GLU A 5 -17.98 18.76 3.32
CA GLU A 5 -17.04 18.07 4.17
C GLU A 5 -15.66 18.18 3.55
N GLN A 6 -14.76 18.87 4.26
CA GLN A 6 -13.34 18.58 4.23
C GLN A 6 -13.23 17.06 4.42
N GLN A 7 -13.09 16.31 3.33
CA GLN A 7 -12.37 15.05 3.38
C GLN A 7 -10.99 15.44 3.89
N ALA A 8 -10.81 15.30 5.20
CA ALA A 8 -9.51 15.30 5.82
C ALA A 8 -8.71 14.24 5.07
N GLN A 9 -7.85 14.72 4.19
CA GLN A 9 -6.87 13.94 3.47
C GLN A 9 -5.92 13.47 4.56
N SER A 10 -6.28 12.39 5.27
CA SER A 10 -5.38 11.70 6.17
C SER A 10 -4.08 11.52 5.40
N PRO A 11 -2.93 11.96 5.93
CA PRO A 11 -1.68 11.90 5.19
C PRO A 11 -1.51 10.45 4.74
N GLU A 12 -1.50 10.26 3.42
CA GLU A 12 -1.33 8.94 2.83
C GLU A 12 -0.01 8.39 3.36
N LEU A 13 -0.05 7.25 4.03
CA LEU A 13 1.14 6.69 4.64
C LEU A 13 2.09 6.33 3.49
N VAL A 14 3.27 6.95 3.49
CA VAL A 14 4.33 6.67 2.53
C VAL A 14 5.46 5.99 3.30
N GLN A 15 5.78 4.77 2.90
CA GLN A 15 6.85 3.97 3.48
C GLN A 15 7.66 3.32 2.37
N THR A 16 8.87 2.87 2.70
CA THR A 16 9.69 2.12 1.76
C THR A 16 9.09 0.73 1.48
N LYS A 17 9.47 0.11 0.35
CA LYS A 17 9.10 -1.29 0.06
C LYS A 17 9.42 -2.21 1.23
N ARG A 18 10.60 -2.07 1.84
CA ARG A 18 11.01 -2.91 2.97
C ARG A 18 10.06 -2.76 4.16
N GLU A 19 9.75 -1.53 4.55
CA GLU A 19 8.81 -1.23 5.63
C GLU A 19 7.40 -1.77 5.35
N TRP A 20 6.95 -1.71 4.09
CA TRP A 20 5.67 -2.30 3.69
C TRP A 20 5.66 -3.83 3.79
N ILE A 21 6.76 -4.48 3.41
CA ILE A 21 6.92 -5.94 3.58
C ILE A 21 6.90 -6.30 5.06
N GLU A 22 7.58 -5.54 5.92
CA GLU A 22 7.55 -5.75 7.37
C GLU A 22 6.16 -5.52 7.96
N SER A 23 5.42 -4.56 7.40
CA SER A 23 4.05 -4.20 7.76
C SER A 23 2.98 -5.00 7.01
N ALA A 24 3.28 -6.17 6.44
CA ALA A 24 2.32 -6.93 5.62
C ALA A 24 0.99 -7.24 6.34
N ALA A 25 1.05 -7.45 7.66
CA ALA A 25 -0.13 -7.64 8.52
C ALA A 25 -1.12 -6.47 8.45
N TYR A 26 -0.66 -5.25 8.18
CA TYR A 26 -1.50 -4.07 7.96
C TYR A 26 -2.48 -4.26 6.79
N PHE A 27 -2.09 -5.04 5.78
CA PHE A 27 -2.92 -5.35 4.62
C PHE A 27 -3.66 -6.69 4.75
N GLY A 28 -3.57 -7.38 5.89
CA GLY A 28 -4.08 -8.74 6.02
C GLY A 28 -3.43 -9.71 5.03
N ALA A 29 -2.16 -9.50 4.71
CA ALA A 29 -1.39 -10.30 3.76
C ALA A 29 -0.08 -10.78 4.39
N GLU A 30 0.48 -11.81 3.80
CA GLU A 30 1.78 -12.34 4.18
C GLU A 30 2.91 -11.48 3.61
N ARG A 31 4.08 -11.49 4.27
CA ARG A 31 5.26 -10.71 3.83
C ARG A 31 5.68 -11.06 2.39
N PHE A 32 5.58 -12.34 2.02
CA PHE A 32 5.91 -12.79 0.67
C PHE A 32 4.91 -12.31 -0.38
N GLU A 33 3.63 -12.10 -0.01
CA GLU A 33 2.63 -11.53 -0.92
C GLU A 33 2.94 -10.06 -1.18
N VAL A 34 3.28 -9.29 -0.15
CA VAL A 34 3.67 -7.88 -0.32
C VAL A 34 4.99 -7.77 -1.09
N ALA A 35 5.98 -8.61 -0.79
CA ALA A 35 7.24 -8.64 -1.53
C ALA A 35 7.04 -9.01 -3.00
N GLY A 36 6.16 -9.99 -3.27
CA GLY A 36 5.76 -10.38 -4.62
C GLY A 36 5.01 -9.27 -5.35
N ALA A 37 4.06 -8.60 -4.70
CA ALA A 37 3.32 -7.47 -5.28
C ALA A 37 4.23 -6.27 -5.61
N LEU A 38 5.29 -6.08 -4.82
CA LEU A 38 6.27 -5.00 -4.98
C LEU A 38 7.56 -5.48 -5.67
N PHE A 39 7.55 -6.62 -6.37
CA PHE A 39 8.78 -7.21 -6.93
C PHE A 39 9.53 -6.27 -7.88
N SER A 40 8.80 -5.41 -8.62
CA SER A 40 9.36 -4.47 -9.59
C SER A 40 9.96 -3.20 -8.96
N GLU A 41 9.70 -2.93 -7.69
CA GLU A 41 10.16 -1.72 -7.00
C GLU A 41 11.46 -1.99 -6.22
N THR A 42 12.28 -0.94 -6.04
CA THR A 42 13.50 -1.03 -5.24
C THR A 42 13.18 -1.01 -3.74
N GLU A 43 14.04 -1.59 -2.89
CA GLU A 43 13.77 -1.74 -1.46
C GLU A 43 13.55 -0.41 -0.73
N GLN A 44 14.24 0.65 -1.17
CA GLN A 44 14.16 2.00 -0.61
C GLN A 44 13.16 2.89 -1.34
N GLN A 45 12.42 2.36 -2.33
CA GLN A 45 11.44 3.15 -3.06
C GLN A 45 10.31 3.58 -2.12
N PRO A 46 10.05 4.90 -1.99
CA PRO A 46 8.90 5.38 -1.24
C PRO A 46 7.62 5.04 -2.00
N LEU A 47 6.76 4.28 -1.35
CA LEU A 47 5.49 3.82 -1.90
C LEU A 47 4.36 4.30 -0.99
N ALA A 48 3.36 4.90 -1.60
CA ALA A 48 2.11 5.22 -0.93
C ALA A 48 1.29 3.95 -0.66
N GLU A 49 0.56 3.96 0.45
CA GLU A 49 -0.33 2.87 0.84
C GLU A 49 -1.30 2.47 -0.29
N SER A 50 -1.88 3.45 -1.00
CA SER A 50 -2.80 3.21 -2.11
C SER A 50 -2.14 2.43 -3.26
N GLN A 51 -0.89 2.74 -3.58
CA GLN A 51 -0.12 2.00 -4.59
C GLN A 51 0.15 0.56 -4.15
N VAL A 52 0.53 0.37 -2.89
CA VAL A 52 0.77 -0.98 -2.35
C VAL A 52 -0.52 -1.80 -2.37
N LYS A 53 -1.65 -1.23 -1.93
CA LYS A 53 -2.96 -1.88 -1.97
C LYS A 53 -3.36 -2.27 -3.39
N SER A 54 -3.20 -1.37 -4.36
CA SER A 54 -3.53 -1.64 -5.76
C SER A 54 -2.69 -2.79 -6.33
N ARG A 55 -1.38 -2.76 -6.10
CA ARG A 55 -0.45 -3.80 -6.57
C ARG A 55 -0.70 -5.14 -5.88
N LEU A 56 -0.96 -5.13 -4.57
CA LEU A 56 -1.26 -6.33 -3.79
C LEU A 56 -2.59 -6.97 -4.24
N ASN A 57 -3.61 -6.16 -4.50
CA ASN A 57 -4.88 -6.66 -5.03
C ASN A 57 -4.67 -7.35 -6.39
N LYS A 58 -3.94 -6.71 -7.30
CA LYS A 58 -3.59 -7.29 -8.60
C LYS A 58 -2.78 -8.58 -8.47
N TYR A 59 -1.81 -8.62 -7.55
CA TYR A 59 -0.99 -9.80 -7.29
C TYR A 59 -1.81 -10.99 -6.80
N LYS A 60 -2.83 -10.75 -5.96
CA LYS A 60 -3.75 -11.79 -5.46
C LYS A 60 -4.79 -12.25 -6.48
N GLY A 61 -4.74 -11.76 -7.72
CA GLY A 61 -5.70 -12.07 -8.77
C GLY A 61 -7.00 -11.26 -8.70
N GLY A 62 -7.01 -10.14 -7.97
CA GLY A 62 -8.11 -9.19 -7.98
C GLY A 62 -8.22 -8.46 -9.32
N VAL A 63 -9.45 -8.42 -9.86
CA VAL A 63 -9.83 -7.69 -11.09
C VAL A 63 -9.90 -6.18 -10.87
#